data_AF-A0A916HGL5-F1
#
_entry.id   AF-A0A916HGL5-F1
#
_cell.length_a   1.000
_cell.length_b   1.000
_cell.length_c   1.000
_cell.angle_alpha   90.00
_cell.angle_beta   90.00
_cell.angle_gamma   90.00
#
_symmetry.space_group_name_H-M   'P 1'
#
loop_
_entity.id
_entity.type
_entity.pdbx_description
1 polymer ?
#
loop_
_entity_poly.entity_id
_entity_poly.type
_entity_poly.pdbx_seq_one_letter_code
_entity_poly.pdbx_strand_id
1 'polypeptide(L)'
;MSMTLAVTRNVSPRIRGFLASSMLELAPGVYSAPRLSPAVRDRIWTVLQDWFKAEQEASVVMVWQDANMPGGQSVKTLGLPPVELVELDGLIVTRHP
;
A
#
# COMPACT_ATOMS: atom_id res chain seq x y z
N MET A 1 -10.31 13.48 0.38
CA MET A 1 -10.29 12.08 0.85
C MET A 1 -10.36 11.21 -0.40
N SER A 2 -9.45 10.25 -0.55
CA SER A 2 -9.39 9.39 -1.74
C SER A 2 -9.48 7.92 -1.36
N MET A 3 -9.94 7.10 -2.33
CA MET A 3 -9.88 5.65 -2.22
C MET A 3 -8.43 5.22 -1.99
N THR A 4 -8.23 4.35 -1.02
CA THR A 4 -6.93 3.73 -0.70
C THR A 4 -7.09 2.22 -0.80
N LEU A 5 -6.15 1.57 -1.48
CA LEU A 5 -6.05 0.12 -1.60
C LEU A 5 -4.73 -0.31 -0.97
N ALA A 6 -4.75 -1.37 -0.17
CA ALA A 6 -3.56 -2.04 0.32
C ALA A 6 -3.60 -3.51 -0.11
N VAL A 7 -2.48 -4.01 -0.65
CA VAL A 7 -2.30 -5.39 -1.05
C VAL A 7 -1.14 -5.96 -0.26
N THR A 8 -1.32 -7.14 0.35
CA THR A 8 -0.30 -7.79 1.16
C THR A 8 0.00 -9.20 0.66
N ARG A 9 1.24 -9.64 0.87
CA ARG A 9 1.71 -11.00 0.60
C ARG A 9 2.51 -11.49 1.80
N ASN A 10 2.21 -12.69 2.29
CA ASN A 10 2.97 -13.39 3.34
C ASN A 10 3.21 -12.57 4.63
N VAL A 11 2.33 -11.61 4.94
CA VAL A 11 2.41 -10.84 6.18
C VAL A 11 1.78 -11.61 7.35
N SER A 12 2.28 -11.38 8.56
CA SER A 12 1.74 -12.01 9.76
C SER A 12 0.25 -11.70 10.01
N PRO A 13 -0.47 -12.54 10.80
CA PRO A 13 -1.84 -12.26 11.22
C PRO A 13 -2.02 -10.92 11.94
N ARG A 14 -0.95 -10.42 12.58
CA ARG A 14 -0.95 -9.11 13.25
C ARG A 14 -1.16 -7.97 12.25
N ILE A 15 -0.42 -7.96 11.14
CA ILE A 15 -0.59 -6.97 10.07
C ILE A 15 -1.96 -7.13 9.41
N ARG A 16 -2.37 -8.37 9.11
CA ARG A 16 -3.69 -8.63 8.51
C ARG A 16 -4.83 -8.11 9.37
N GLY A 17 -4.81 -8.40 10.66
CA GLY A 17 -5.84 -7.94 11.61
C GLY A 17 -5.88 -6.43 11.74
N PHE A 18 -4.73 -5.76 11.72
CA PHE A 18 -4.65 -4.30 11.76
C PHE A 18 -5.23 -3.64 10.49
N LEU A 19 -4.93 -4.18 9.31
CA LEU A 19 -5.52 -3.70 8.06
C LEU A 19 -7.02 -3.96 8.02
N ALA A 20 -7.47 -5.15 8.41
CA ALA A 20 -8.89 -5.51 8.46
C ALA A 20 -9.70 -4.67 9.47
N SER A 21 -9.08 -4.15 10.53
CA SER A 21 -9.75 -3.26 11.48
C SER A 21 -9.88 -1.82 10.98
N SER A 22 -9.08 -1.44 9.97
CA SER A 22 -9.01 -0.08 9.43
C SER A 22 -9.61 0.05 8.02
N MET A 23 -9.74 -1.07 7.29
CA MET A 23 -10.11 -1.15 5.87
C MET A 23 -10.90 -2.43 5.61
N LEU A 24 -11.77 -2.44 4.60
CA LEU A 24 -12.53 -3.62 4.19
C LEU A 24 -11.62 -4.61 3.46
N GLU A 25 -11.47 -5.83 3.96
CA GLU A 25 -10.80 -6.93 3.25
C GLU A 25 -11.74 -7.50 2.16
N LEU A 26 -11.44 -7.23 0.89
CA LEU A 26 -12.22 -7.65 -0.27
C LEU A 26 -11.90 -9.08 -0.72
N ALA A 27 -10.64 -9.47 -0.55
CA ALA A 27 -10.10 -10.78 -0.86
C ALA A 27 -8.89 -11.02 0.08
N PRO A 28 -8.38 -12.25 0.22
CA PRO A 28 -7.23 -12.51 1.06
C PRO A 28 -6.06 -11.57 0.75
N GLY A 29 -5.70 -10.72 1.71
CA GLY A 29 -4.60 -9.76 1.55
C GLY A 29 -4.94 -8.52 0.71
N VAL A 30 -6.19 -8.30 0.31
CA VAL A 30 -6.62 -7.12 -0.47
C VAL A 30 -7.58 -6.29 0.36
N TYR A 31 -7.19 -5.08 0.70
CA TYR A 31 -7.92 -4.18 1.59
C TYR A 31 -8.26 -2.88 0.89
N SER A 32 -9.49 -2.38 1.05
CA SER A 32 -9.93 -1.12 0.46
C SER A 32 -10.60 -0.20 1.50
N ALA A 33 -10.38 1.10 1.37
CA ALA A 33 -11.11 2.12 2.09
C ALA A 33 -11.45 3.27 1.14
N PRO A 34 -12.75 3.57 0.90
CA PRO A 34 -13.15 4.55 -0.10
C PRO A 34 -12.84 5.99 0.32
N ARG A 35 -12.76 6.27 1.62
CA ARG A 35 -12.53 7.61 2.17
C ARG A 35 -11.56 7.55 3.34
N LEU A 36 -10.28 7.46 3.02
CA LEU A 36 -9.21 7.55 4.02
C LEU A 36 -8.55 8.92 3.92
N SER A 37 -8.45 9.64 5.04
CA SER A 37 -7.76 10.94 5.06
C SER A 37 -6.25 10.74 4.94
N PRO A 38 -5.49 11.72 4.41
CA PRO A 38 -4.03 11.61 4.34
C PRO A 38 -3.40 11.30 5.71
N ALA A 39 -3.83 11.98 6.78
CA ALA A 39 -3.31 11.76 8.12
C ALA A 39 -3.56 10.33 8.66
N VAL A 40 -4.75 9.75 8.41
CA VAL A 40 -5.03 8.37 8.81
C VAL A 40 -4.20 7.40 7.96
N ARG A 41 -4.02 7.70 6.66
CA ARG A 41 -3.23 6.88 5.74
C ARG A 41 -1.77 6.81 6.18
N ASP A 42 -1.19 7.97 6.50
CA ASP A 42 0.18 8.05 6.98
C ASP A 42 0.36 7.37 8.33
N ARG A 43 -0.64 7.44 9.22
CA ARG A 43 -0.61 6.69 10.48
C ARG A 43 -0.65 5.18 10.26
N ILE A 44 -1.52 4.68 9.39
CA ILE A 44 -1.56 3.26 9.01
C ILE A 44 -0.19 2.86 8.44
N TRP A 45 0.35 3.66 7.52
CA TRP A 45 1.64 3.39 6.90
C TRP A 45 2.78 3.32 7.93
N THR A 46 2.87 4.27 8.86
CA THR A 46 3.88 4.26 9.93
C THR A 46 3.82 2.99 10.78
N VAL A 47 2.62 2.52 11.12
CA VAL A 47 2.46 1.25 11.87
C VAL A 47 2.93 0.06 11.04
N LEU A 48 2.55 0.03 9.76
CA LEU A 48 3.02 -1.03 8.84
C LEU A 48 4.55 -1.02 8.74
N GLN A 49 5.18 0.13 8.51
CA GLN A 49 6.64 0.24 8.42
C GLN A 49 7.36 -0.26 9.67
N ASP A 50 6.82 0.05 10.85
CA ASP A 50 7.43 -0.40 12.10
C ASP A 50 7.31 -1.91 12.30
N TRP A 51 6.13 -2.46 12.09
CA TRP A 51 5.87 -3.89 12.30
C TRP A 51 6.52 -4.75 11.21
N PHE A 52 6.62 -4.23 10.00
CA PHE A 52 7.20 -4.94 8.85
C PHE A 52 8.68 -5.29 9.06
N LYS A 53 9.39 -4.59 9.97
CA LYS A 53 10.78 -4.94 10.35
C LYS A 53 10.92 -6.35 10.90
N ALA A 54 9.84 -6.94 11.44
CA ALA A 54 9.82 -8.30 11.97
C ALA A 54 9.35 -9.34 10.95
N GLU A 55 8.90 -8.92 9.76
CA GLU A 55 8.40 -9.83 8.72
C GLU A 55 9.57 -10.37 7.88
N GLN A 56 9.39 -11.57 7.32
CA GLN A 56 10.35 -12.20 6.42
C GLN A 56 9.64 -12.61 5.13
N GLU A 57 10.25 -12.32 3.98
CA GLU A 57 9.69 -12.64 2.65
C GLU A 57 8.24 -12.15 2.43
N ALA A 58 7.86 -11.08 3.11
CA ALA A 58 6.55 -10.46 3.00
C ALA A 58 6.56 -9.26 2.07
N SER A 59 5.38 -8.75 1.75
CA SER A 59 5.24 -7.41 1.16
C SER A 59 3.92 -6.74 1.40
N VAL A 60 3.95 -5.42 1.29
CA VAL A 60 2.78 -4.55 1.29
C VAL A 60 2.93 -3.52 0.18
N VAL A 61 1.89 -3.35 -0.62
CA VAL A 61 1.73 -2.24 -1.55
C VAL A 61 0.52 -1.43 -1.13
N MET A 62 0.66 -0.12 -0.98
CA MET A 62 -0.45 0.80 -0.72
C MET A 62 -0.54 1.82 -1.84
N VAL A 63 -1.73 1.96 -2.43
CA VAL A 63 -2.00 2.92 -3.50
C VAL A 63 -3.19 3.80 -3.16
N TRP A 64 -3.16 5.03 -3.64
CA TRP A 64 -4.28 5.96 -3.53
C TRP A 64 -4.25 6.98 -4.65
N GLN A 65 -5.41 7.57 -4.94
CA GLN A 65 -5.51 8.70 -5.86
C GLN A 65 -4.84 9.94 -5.25
N ASP A 66 -3.91 10.52 -5.99
CA ASP A 66 -3.09 11.67 -5.62
C ASP A 66 -2.90 12.61 -6.82
N ALA A 67 -3.61 13.74 -6.84
CA ALA A 67 -3.60 14.67 -7.96
C ALA A 67 -2.25 15.38 -8.17
N ASN A 68 -1.33 15.30 -7.20
CA ASN A 68 -0.02 15.93 -7.28
C ASN A 68 1.05 15.00 -7.86
N MET A 69 0.73 13.72 -8.09
CA MET A 69 1.64 12.77 -8.69
C MET A 69 1.34 12.58 -10.18
N PRO A 70 2.37 12.28 -10.99
CA PRO A 70 2.16 11.74 -12.34
C PRO A 70 1.16 10.58 -12.31
N GLY A 71 0.27 10.52 -13.30
CA GLY A 71 -0.77 9.50 -13.40
C GLY A 71 -1.87 9.61 -12.34
N GLY A 72 -1.87 10.63 -11.48
CA GLY A 72 -2.88 10.81 -10.45
C GLY A 72 -2.87 9.74 -9.35
N GLN A 73 -1.77 9.00 -9.21
CA GLN A 73 -1.64 7.87 -8.30
C GLN A 73 -0.33 7.91 -7.53
N SER A 74 -0.46 7.78 -6.21
CA SER A 74 0.68 7.55 -5.32
C SER A 74 0.77 6.08 -4.95
N VAL A 75 1.99 5.61 -4.74
CA VAL A 75 2.31 4.23 -4.37
C VAL A 75 3.34 4.24 -3.24
N LYS A 76 3.14 3.38 -2.24
CA LYS A 76 4.10 3.06 -1.18
C LYS A 76 4.28 1.54 -1.10
N THR A 77 5.52 1.09 -0.88
CA THR A 77 5.87 -0.34 -0.86
C THR A 77 6.71 -0.71 0.36
N LEU A 78 6.54 -1.95 0.83
CA LEU A 78 7.39 -2.63 1.82
C LEU A 78 7.69 -4.03 1.30
N GLY A 79 8.94 -4.48 1.40
CA GLY A 79 9.36 -5.80 0.91
C GLY A 79 9.43 -5.90 -0.61
N LEU A 80 9.11 -7.09 -1.14
CA LEU A 80 9.22 -7.45 -2.57
C LEU A 80 7.82 -7.65 -3.21
N PRO A 81 7.57 -7.20 -4.44
CA PRO A 81 8.52 -7.31 -5.55
C PRO A 81 9.33 -6.02 -5.74
N PRO A 82 10.58 -6.09 -6.24
CA PRO A 82 11.33 -4.91 -6.62
C PRO A 82 10.84 -4.49 -8.00
N VAL A 83 9.58 -4.09 -8.11
CA VAL A 83 9.15 -3.33 -9.29
C VAL A 83 9.65 -1.93 -9.10
N GLU A 84 10.48 -1.47 -10.01
CA GLU A 84 10.89 -0.08 -10.03
C GLU A 84 9.75 0.73 -10.63
N LEU A 85 9.23 1.67 -9.86
CA LEU A 85 8.24 2.61 -10.36
C LEU A 85 8.96 3.68 -11.16
N VAL A 86 8.60 3.82 -12.43
CA VAL A 86 9.19 4.77 -13.35
C VAL A 86 8.08 5.68 -13.88
N GLU A 87 8.37 6.97 -13.95
CA GLU A 87 7.52 7.91 -14.67
C GLU A 87 7.86 7.84 -16.16
N LEU A 88 6.84 7.60 -16.99
CA LEU A 88 6.94 7.59 -18.44
C LEU A 88 5.78 8.43 -19.01
N ASP A 89 6.09 9.59 -19.58
CA ASP A 89 5.11 10.50 -20.20
C ASP A 89 3.94 10.87 -19.26
N GLY A 90 4.25 11.12 -17.98
CA GLY A 90 3.24 11.46 -16.98
C GLY A 90 2.39 10.28 -16.49
N LEU A 91 2.74 9.04 -16.83
CA LEU A 91 2.17 7.81 -16.27
C LEU A 91 3.18 7.16 -15.31
N ILE A 92 2.68 6.49 -14.27
CA ILE A 92 3.50 5.63 -13.41
C ILE A 92 3.39 4.20 -13.91
N VAL A 93 4.52 3.64 -14.35
CA VAL A 93 4.64 2.27 -14.85
C VAL A 93 5.60 1.45 -13.99
N THR A 94 5.51 0.12 -14.08
CA THR A 94 6.43 -0.80 -13.40
C THR A 94 7.50 -1.31 -14.37
N ARG A 95 8.77 -1.18 -14.01
CA ARG A 95 9.88 -1.89 -14.64
C ARG A 95 10.22 -3.13 -13.82
N HIS A 96 10.18 -4.28 -14.47
CA HIS A 96 10.76 -5.51 -13.94
C HIS A 96 12.23 -5.58 -14.38
N PRO A 97 13.18 -5.93 -13.50
CA PRO A 97 14.53 -6.31 -13.91
C PRO A 97 14.51 -7.58 -14.76
#